data_AF-A0A2V6KQG2-F1
#
_entry.id   AF-A0A2V6KQG2-F1
#
_cell.length_a   1.000
_cell.length_b   1.000
_cell.length_c   1.000
_cell.angle_alpha   90.00
_cell.angle_beta   90.00
_cell.angle_gamma   90.00
#
_symmetry.space_group_name_H-M   'P 1'
#
loop_
_entity.id
_entity.type
_entity.pdbx_description
1 polymer ?
#
loop_
_entity_poly.entity_id
_entity_poly.type
_entity_poly.pdbx_seq_one_letter_code
_entity_poly.pdbx_strand_id
1 'polypeptide(L)'
;MFHFKKVQRQLAVLTLCLSIFPLVLHAADNVSVLGSKPKWSVLEKYQETITHDEFTRLIQDVYCAHGFAPDLIEINEKTARVLMNRETQKSFTLRFAENPATAGR
;
A
#
# COMPACT_ATOMS: atom_id res chain seq x y z
N MET A 1 -34.23 47.52 10.64
CA MET A 1 -32.96 47.47 11.41
C MET A 1 -33.05 46.23 12.31
N PHE A 2 -32.66 45.01 11.92
CA PHE A 2 -31.32 44.43 12.08
C PHE A 2 -31.35 42.95 11.61
N HIS A 3 -31.60 42.68 10.32
CA HIS A 3 -31.49 41.30 9.77
C HIS A 3 -30.05 40.95 9.30
N PHE A 4 -29.10 41.88 9.47
CA PHE A 4 -27.70 41.75 9.04
C PHE A 4 -26.80 40.99 10.02
N LYS A 5 -27.22 40.79 11.28
CA LYS A 5 -26.35 40.20 12.32
C LYS A 5 -26.21 38.68 12.26
N LYS A 6 -27.10 37.96 11.57
CA LYS A 6 -27.08 36.48 11.52
C LYS A 6 -26.19 35.94 10.39
N VAL A 7 -26.14 36.64 9.26
CA VAL A 7 -25.37 36.24 8.06
C VAL A 7 -23.87 36.49 8.25
N GLN A 8 -23.47 37.61 8.86
CA GLN A 8 -22.05 37.91 9.12
C GLN A 8 -21.38 36.90 10.09
N ARG A 9 -22.14 36.36 11.05
CA ARG A 9 -21.59 35.42 12.05
C ARG A 9 -21.36 34.04 11.47
N GLN A 10 -22.09 33.66 10.42
CA GLN A 10 -21.92 32.38 9.73
C GLN A 10 -20.75 32.42 8.74
N LEU A 11 -20.52 33.57 8.09
CA LEU A 11 -19.40 33.73 7.16
C LEU A 11 -18.05 33.65 7.91
N ALA A 12 -17.94 34.29 9.08
CA ALA A 12 -16.71 34.28 9.89
C ALA A 12 -16.34 32.88 10.45
N VAL A 13 -17.34 32.05 10.80
CA VAL A 13 -17.10 30.68 11.28
C VAL A 13 -16.67 29.77 10.14
N LEU A 14 -17.22 29.97 8.93
CA LEU A 14 -16.82 29.18 7.76
C LEU A 14 -15.37 29.45 7.34
N THR A 15 -14.89 30.69 7.51
CA THR A 15 -13.51 31.07 7.14
C THR A 15 -12.47 30.56 8.15
N LEU A 16 -12.83 30.44 9.44
CA LEU A 16 -11.92 29.96 10.49
C LEU A 16 -11.69 28.43 10.43
N CYS A 17 -12.64 27.65 9.89
CA CYS A 17 -12.48 26.19 9.78
C CYS A 17 -11.57 25.76 8.62
N LEU A 18 -11.38 26.59 7.60
CA LEU A 18 -10.52 26.22 6.45
C LEU A 18 -9.02 26.35 6.73
N SER A 19 -8.61 27.08 7.77
CA SER A 19 -7.19 27.31 8.09
C SER A 19 -6.55 26.23 8.96
N ILE A 20 -7.34 25.26 9.46
CA ILE A 20 -6.86 24.14 10.28
C ILE A 20 -6.90 22.83 9.49
N PHE A 21 -6.96 22.88 8.16
CA PHE A 21 -6.66 21.69 7.38
C PHE A 21 -5.15 21.47 7.42
N PRO A 22 -4.65 20.45 8.15
CA PRO A 22 -3.25 20.08 7.99
C PRO A 22 -3.06 19.75 6.51
N LEU A 23 -2.12 20.44 5.89
CA LEU A 23 -1.56 20.02 4.62
C LEU A 23 -1.19 18.55 4.82
N VAL A 24 -1.91 17.64 4.17
CA VAL A 24 -1.57 16.22 4.20
C VAL A 24 -0.20 16.13 3.51
N LEU A 25 0.86 16.23 4.31
CA LEU A 25 2.19 15.81 3.90
C LEU A 25 2.00 14.34 3.56
N HIS A 26 2.04 14.01 2.28
CA HIS A 26 2.17 12.64 1.81
C HIS A 26 3.38 12.05 2.51
N ALA A 27 3.16 11.28 3.58
CA ALA A 27 4.23 10.47 4.12
C ALA A 27 4.56 9.45 3.03
N ALA A 28 5.86 9.29 2.84
CA ALA A 28 6.42 8.77 1.63
C ALA A 28 5.95 7.33 1.32
N ASP A 29 5.92 6.96 0.04
CA ASP A 29 5.72 5.59 -0.46
C ASP A 29 6.85 4.61 -0.06
N ASN A 30 7.46 4.81 1.09
CA ASN A 30 8.63 4.11 1.56
C ASN A 30 8.15 2.92 2.42
N VAL A 31 8.52 1.71 2.03
CA VAL A 31 8.30 0.49 2.84
C VAL A 31 9.16 0.51 4.12
N SER A 32 10.21 1.35 4.16
CA SER A 32 11.03 1.62 5.33
C SER A 32 11.57 3.04 5.30
N VAL A 33 11.69 3.68 6.48
CA VAL A 33 12.26 5.04 6.67
C VAL A 33 13.72 5.13 6.19
N LEU A 34 14.43 3.99 6.14
CA LEU A 34 15.87 3.92 5.88
C LEU A 34 16.21 3.36 4.49
N GLY A 35 15.21 2.91 3.71
CA GLY A 35 15.42 2.24 2.42
C GLY A 35 15.05 3.11 1.22
N SER A 36 15.79 2.96 0.12
CA SER A 36 15.36 3.47 -1.18
C SER A 36 14.03 2.82 -1.60
N LYS A 37 13.16 3.58 -2.28
CA LYS A 37 11.87 3.06 -2.76
C LYS A 37 12.06 1.76 -3.54
N PRO A 38 11.31 0.70 -3.23
CA PRO A 38 11.36 -0.53 -4.01
C PRO A 38 10.98 -0.23 -5.46
N LYS A 39 11.70 -0.82 -6.41
CA LYS A 39 11.41 -0.67 -7.84
C LYS A 39 10.25 -1.59 -8.23
N TRP A 40 9.06 -1.30 -7.74
CA TRP A 40 7.85 -2.12 -7.94
C TRP A 40 7.55 -2.41 -9.42
N SER A 41 7.79 -1.44 -10.30
CA SER A 41 7.61 -1.60 -11.76
C SER A 41 8.50 -2.68 -12.38
N VAL A 42 9.65 -2.98 -11.77
CA VAL A 42 10.54 -4.06 -12.23
C VAL A 42 9.94 -5.42 -11.91
N LEU A 43 9.08 -5.53 -10.89
CA LEU A 43 8.45 -6.79 -10.51
C LEU A 43 7.36 -7.24 -11.49
N GLU A 44 6.82 -6.32 -12.30
CA GLU A 44 5.77 -6.65 -13.29
C GLU A 44 6.21 -7.63 -14.37
N LYS A 45 7.51 -7.70 -14.67
CA LYS A 45 8.03 -8.67 -15.65
C LYS A 45 8.17 -10.09 -15.09
N TYR A 46 8.05 -10.24 -13.76
CA TYR A 46 8.15 -11.53 -13.06
C TYR A 46 6.77 -12.09 -12.67
N GLN A 47 5.70 -11.56 -13.28
CA GLN A 47 4.38 -12.14 -13.11
C GLN A 47 4.37 -13.56 -13.68
N GLU A 48 3.69 -14.49 -13.01
CA GLU A 48 3.52 -15.88 -13.46
C GLU A 48 4.84 -16.66 -13.60
N THR A 49 5.94 -16.19 -12.98
CA THR A 49 7.25 -16.88 -13.01
C THR A 49 7.53 -17.73 -11.78
N ILE A 50 6.65 -17.72 -10.78
CA ILE A 50 6.80 -18.46 -9.53
C ILE A 50 5.47 -19.10 -9.14
N THR A 51 5.50 -20.32 -8.59
CA THR A 51 4.30 -21.01 -8.11
C THR A 51 3.89 -20.52 -6.72
N HIS A 52 2.63 -20.77 -6.35
CA HIS A 52 2.11 -20.49 -5.00
C HIS A 52 2.99 -21.11 -3.91
N ASP A 53 3.31 -22.41 -4.05
CA ASP A 53 4.01 -23.17 -3.02
C ASP A 53 5.47 -22.73 -2.89
N GLU A 54 6.12 -22.44 -4.02
CA GLU A 54 7.48 -21.92 -4.03
C GLU A 54 7.55 -20.52 -3.40
N PHE A 55 6.62 -19.64 -3.73
CA PHE A 55 6.55 -18.31 -3.12
C PHE A 55 6.32 -18.40 -1.61
N THR A 56 5.37 -19.24 -1.19
CA THR A 56 5.02 -19.45 0.23
C THR A 56 6.23 -19.94 1.01
N ARG A 57 6.94 -20.95 0.48
CA ARG A 57 8.17 -21.47 1.07
C ARG A 57 9.24 -20.39 1.21
N LEU A 58 9.51 -19.62 0.15
CA LEU A 58 10.53 -18.58 0.18
C LEU A 58 10.21 -17.50 1.23
N ILE A 59 8.97 -17.04 1.27
CA ILE A 59 8.56 -16.03 2.24
C ILE A 59 8.63 -16.59 3.66
N GLN A 60 8.09 -17.78 3.92
CA GLN A 60 8.01 -18.31 5.28
C GLN A 60 9.35 -18.83 5.81
N ASP A 61 10.13 -19.51 4.99
CA ASP A 61 11.34 -20.21 5.46
C ASP A 61 12.62 -19.39 5.29
N VAL A 62 12.68 -18.52 4.27
CA VAL A 62 13.93 -17.83 3.88
C VAL A 62 13.90 -16.36 4.26
N TYR A 63 12.89 -15.62 3.80
CA TYR A 63 12.88 -14.15 3.95
C TYR A 63 12.22 -13.67 5.23
N CYS A 64 11.18 -14.36 5.69
CA CYS A 64 10.41 -14.02 6.87
C CYS A 64 10.34 -15.20 7.84
N ALA A 65 11.49 -15.84 8.09
CA ALA A 65 11.63 -16.94 9.04
C ALA A 65 11.16 -16.60 10.47
N HIS A 66 11.09 -15.30 10.81
CA HIS A 66 10.59 -14.79 12.09
C HIS A 66 9.15 -14.24 12.00
N GLY A 67 8.45 -14.54 10.90
CA GLY A 67 7.12 -14.02 10.59
C GLY A 67 7.14 -12.61 10.00
N PHE A 68 5.99 -12.21 9.49
CA PHE A 68 5.69 -10.87 8.99
C PHE A 68 4.29 -10.47 9.48
N ALA A 69 4.01 -9.17 9.49
CA ALA A 69 2.70 -8.68 9.93
C ALA A 69 1.60 -9.16 8.96
N PRO A 70 0.45 -9.69 9.43
CA PRO A 70 -0.57 -10.30 8.56
C PRO A 70 -1.17 -9.33 7.51
N ASP A 71 -1.12 -8.03 7.78
CA ASP A 71 -1.56 -6.96 6.88
C ASP A 71 -0.55 -6.66 5.76
N LEU A 72 0.69 -7.11 5.89
CA LEU A 72 1.78 -6.77 4.98
C LEU A 72 1.79 -7.64 3.73
N ILE A 73 1.56 -8.94 3.88
CA ILE A 73 1.54 -9.88 2.76
C ILE A 73 0.32 -10.80 2.94
N GLU A 74 -0.56 -10.81 1.96
CA GLU A 74 -1.67 -11.74 1.88
C GLU A 74 -1.39 -12.74 0.76
N ILE A 75 -1.37 -14.03 1.08
CA ILE A 75 -1.15 -15.11 0.12
C ILE A 75 -2.48 -15.81 -0.12
N ASN A 76 -2.96 -15.74 -1.36
CA ASN A 76 -4.16 -16.43 -1.86
C ASN A 76 -3.75 -17.54 -2.83
N GLU A 77 -4.66 -18.45 -3.18
CA GLU A 77 -4.34 -19.60 -4.06
C GLU A 77 -3.68 -19.21 -5.40
N LYS A 78 -4.06 -18.06 -5.98
CA LYS A 78 -3.58 -17.62 -7.31
C LYS A 78 -2.66 -16.40 -7.26
N THR A 79 -2.61 -15.70 -6.14
CA THR A 79 -1.90 -14.42 -6.06
C THR A 79 -1.30 -14.17 -4.68
N ALA A 80 -0.22 -13.40 -4.63
CA ALA A 80 0.23 -12.75 -3.41
C ALA A 80 0.00 -11.25 -3.53
N ARG A 81 -0.62 -10.65 -2.51
CA ARG A 81 -0.79 -9.20 -2.38
C ARG A 81 0.18 -8.67 -1.33
N VAL A 82 1.04 -7.73 -1.71
CA VAL A 82 2.04 -7.10 -0.83
C VAL A 82 1.67 -5.64 -0.63
N LEU A 83 1.54 -5.21 0.62
CA LEU A 83 1.25 -3.82 0.95
C LEU A 83 2.48 -2.94 0.70
N MET A 84 2.39 -2.02 -0.26
CA MET A 84 3.47 -1.09 -0.62
C MET A 84 3.49 0.14 0.29
N ASN A 85 2.32 0.65 0.65
CA ASN A 85 2.15 1.85 1.45
C ASN A 85 0.91 1.70 2.33
N ARG A 86 1.12 1.80 3.65
CA ARG A 86 0.06 1.67 4.67
C ARG A 86 -0.94 2.83 4.65
N GLU A 87 -0.49 4.03 4.35
CA GLU A 87 -1.34 5.23 4.37
C GLU A 87 -2.28 5.28 3.16
N THR A 88 -1.77 4.92 1.98
CA THR A 88 -2.55 4.92 0.75
C THR A 88 -3.24 3.58 0.47
N GLN A 89 -3.01 2.57 1.32
CA GLN A 89 -3.47 1.18 1.11
C GLN A 89 -3.08 0.62 -0.27
N LYS A 90 -2.00 1.15 -0.85
CA LYS A 90 -1.50 0.73 -2.15
C LYS A 90 -0.82 -0.62 -2.03
N SER A 91 -1.18 -1.56 -2.89
CA SER A 91 -0.63 -2.91 -2.90
C SER A 91 -0.07 -3.31 -4.26
N PHE A 92 0.90 -4.22 -4.22
CA PHE A 92 1.39 -4.97 -5.35
C PHE A 92 0.66 -6.31 -5.39
N THR A 93 0.29 -6.77 -6.57
CA THR A 93 -0.27 -8.12 -6.75
C THR A 93 0.63 -8.91 -7.66
N LEU A 94 1.21 -9.98 -7.12
CA LEU A 94 1.93 -11.00 -7.85
C LEU A 94 0.96 -12.13 -8.23
N ARG A 95 0.91 -12.48 -9.52
CA ARG A 95 0.17 -13.64 -10.02
C ARG A 95 1.08 -14.85 -10.06
N PHE A 96 0.60 -15.97 -9.55
CA PHE A 96 1.34 -17.21 -9.56
C PHE A 96 1.24 -17.90 -10.92
N ALA A 97 2.30 -18.64 -11.24
CA ALA A 97 2.30 -19.58 -12.35
C ALA A 97 1.29 -20.70 -12.06
N GLU A 98 0.44 -21.03 -13.03
CA GLU A 98 -0.50 -22.16 -12.90
C GLU A 98 0.21 -23.52 -12.94
N ASN A 99 1.40 -23.59 -13.54
CA ASN A 99 2.16 -24.82 -13.69
C ASN A 99 3.63 -24.61 -13.26
N PRO A 100 4.23 -25.54 -12.48
CA PRO A 100 5.66 -25.49 -12.17
C PRO A 100 6.55 -25.47 -13.42
N ALA A 101 6.12 -26.06 -14.55
CA ALA A 101 6.87 -26.04 -15.80
C ALA A 101 6.98 -24.63 -16.43
N THR A 102 6.12 -23.69 -16.02
CA THR A 102 6.19 -22.28 -16.45
C THR A 102 6.91 -21.39 -15.45
N ALA A 103 7.19 -21.90 -14.23
CA ALA A 103 7.97 -21.18 -13.24
C ALA A 103 9.48 -21.22 -13.59
N GLY A 104 10.14 -20.07 -13.53
CA GLY A 104 11.60 -19.96 -13.77
C GLY A 104 12.07 -19.72 -15.21
N ARG A 105 11.21 -19.25 -16.13
CA ARG A 105 11.63 -18.78 -17.47
C ARG A 105 12.07 -17.32 -17.49
#